data_AF-A0A162F3W5-F1
#
_entry.id   AF-A0A162F3W5-F1
#
_cell.length_a   1.000
_cell.length_b   1.000
_cell.length_c   1.000
_cell.angle_alpha   90.00
_cell.angle_beta   90.00
_cell.angle_gamma   90.00
#
_symmetry.space_group_name_H-M   'P 1'
#
loop_
_entity.id
_entity.type
_entity.pdbx_description
1 polymer ?
#
loop_
_entity_poly.entity_id
_entity_poly.type
_entity_poly.pdbx_seq_one_letter_code
_entity_poly.pdbx_strand_id
1 'polypeptide(L)'
;MPFDFETVLNRRHTNAVKWDVADDELPMWVADMDFETAPVIKQALIKRAQFGVFGYEEVPMAYYEAWQTGGQRNTTSVRKLSG
;
A
#
# COMPACT_ATOMS: atom_id res chain seq x y z
N MET A 1 15.53 -4.46 -7.34
CA MET A 1 14.34 -5.11 -7.92
C MET A 1 13.58 -4.03 -8.67
N PRO A 2 13.30 -4.18 -9.96
CA PRO A 2 12.52 -3.18 -10.67
C PRO A 2 11.07 -3.25 -10.17
N PHE A 3 10.52 -2.10 -9.80
CA PHE A 3 9.09 -1.94 -9.61
C PHE A 3 8.44 -1.79 -10.99
N ASP A 4 7.30 -2.44 -11.20
CA ASP A 4 6.53 -2.34 -12.42
C ASP A 4 5.47 -1.24 -12.26
N PHE A 5 5.63 -0.17 -13.03
CA PHE A 5 4.68 0.94 -13.12
C PHE A 5 4.06 1.05 -14.52
N GLU A 6 4.33 0.09 -15.41
CA GLU A 6 3.88 0.13 -16.81
C GLU A 6 2.70 -0.81 -17.05
N THR A 7 2.65 -1.93 -16.32
CA THR A 7 1.55 -2.89 -16.44
C THR A 7 0.23 -2.26 -16.00
N VAL A 8 -0.71 -2.18 -16.94
CA VAL A 8 -2.08 -1.72 -16.67
C VAL A 8 -2.88 -2.86 -16.04
N LEU A 9 -3.36 -2.62 -14.82
CA LEU A 9 -4.22 -3.55 -14.10
C LEU A 9 -5.68 -3.18 -14.33
N ASN A 10 -6.47 -4.15 -14.83
CA ASN A 10 -7.92 -3.94 -14.93
C ASN A 10 -8.56 -4.07 -13.54
N ARG A 11 -9.07 -2.94 -13.04
CA ARG A 11 -9.74 -2.81 -11.74
C ARG A 11 -11.27 -2.63 -11.86
N ARG A 12 -11.84 -2.77 -13.06
CA ARG A 12 -13.29 -2.76 -13.25
C ARG A 12 -13.89 -4.06 -12.73
N HIS A 13 -15.09 -3.98 -12.15
CA HIS A 13 -15.79 -5.10 -11.53
C HIS A 13 -15.04 -5.78 -10.36
N THR A 14 -14.06 -5.11 -9.75
CA THR A 14 -13.33 -5.62 -8.57
C THR A 14 -13.72 -4.94 -7.26
N ASN A 15 -14.91 -4.30 -7.19
CA ASN A 15 -15.35 -3.44 -6.09
C ASN A 15 -14.41 -2.24 -5.81
N ALA A 16 -13.67 -1.77 -6.81
CA ALA A 16 -12.80 -0.60 -6.68
C ALA A 16 -13.62 0.69 -6.88
N VAL A 17 -13.79 1.49 -5.82
CA VAL A 17 -14.55 2.76 -5.86
C VAL A 17 -14.05 3.71 -6.94
N LYS A 18 -12.73 3.78 -7.17
CA LYS A 18 -12.16 4.59 -8.24
C LYS A 18 -12.71 4.21 -9.62
N TRP A 19 -12.91 2.92 -9.86
CA TRP A 19 -13.29 2.36 -11.16
C TRP A 19 -14.77 1.98 -11.23
N ASP A 20 -15.57 2.35 -10.23
CA ASP A 20 -17.03 2.24 -10.21
C ASP A 20 -17.65 3.45 -10.94
N VAL A 21 -17.35 3.53 -12.23
CA VAL A 21 -17.75 4.59 -13.17
C VAL A 21 -18.20 3.97 -14.49
N ALA A 22 -18.90 4.72 -15.34
CA ALA A 22 -19.33 4.24 -16.66
C ALA A 22 -18.16 3.72 -17.51
N ASP A 23 -18.45 2.85 -18.49
CA ASP A 23 -17.44 2.14 -19.27
C ASP A 23 -16.53 3.07 -20.09
N ASP A 24 -17.05 4.22 -20.49
CA ASP A 24 -16.37 5.27 -21.27
C ASP A 24 -15.73 6.37 -20.41
N GLU A 25 -15.74 6.22 -19.08
CA GLU A 25 -15.14 7.19 -18.16
C GLU A 25 -13.72 6.78 -17.72
N LEU A 26 -12.83 7.79 -17.62
CA LEU A 26 -11.48 7.65 -17.07
C LEU A 26 -11.39 8.35 -15.69
N PRO A 27 -11.40 7.59 -14.59
CA PRO A 27 -11.43 8.17 -13.25
C PRO A 27 -10.05 8.65 -12.77
N MET A 28 -9.96 9.93 -12.40
CA MET A 28 -8.71 10.57 -11.91
C MET A 28 -8.87 11.24 -10.54
N TRP A 29 -9.93 10.92 -9.79
CA TRP A 29 -10.35 11.69 -8.61
C TRP A 29 -10.03 11.04 -7.27
N VAL A 30 -10.09 9.70 -7.18
CA VAL A 30 -9.73 8.99 -5.94
C VAL A 30 -8.21 8.97 -5.80
N ALA A 31 -7.70 9.33 -4.62
CA ALA A 31 -6.29 9.26 -4.26
C ALA A 31 -5.82 7.82 -3.95
N ASP A 32 -6.10 6.89 -4.85
CA ASP A 32 -5.51 5.55 -4.89
C ASP A 32 -4.72 5.35 -6.20
N MET A 33 -3.86 4.34 -6.24
CA MET A 33 -2.96 4.09 -7.37
C MET A 33 -3.42 2.93 -8.23
N ASP A 34 -3.09 2.98 -9.53
CA ASP A 34 -3.36 1.90 -10.50
C ASP A 34 -2.12 1.01 -10.75
N PHE A 35 -1.16 1.03 -9.82
CA PHE A 35 0.05 0.21 -9.85
C PHE A 35 -0.03 -0.93 -8.84
N GLU A 36 0.74 -1.98 -9.08
CA GLU A 36 0.87 -3.05 -8.09
C GLU A 36 1.44 -2.53 -6.76
N THR A 37 0.90 -3.02 -5.66
CA THR A 37 1.48 -2.79 -4.34
C THR A 37 2.87 -3.43 -4.25
N ALA A 38 3.79 -2.81 -3.50
CA ALA A 38 5.15 -3.29 -3.33
C ALA A 38 5.22 -4.81 -3.02
N PRO A 39 6.12 -5.58 -3.67
CA PRO A 39 6.16 -7.05 -3.54
C PRO A 39 6.25 -7.56 -2.09
N VAL A 40 6.99 -6.84 -1.24
CA VAL A 40 7.14 -7.11 0.20
C VAL A 40 5.80 -7.10 0.94
N ILE A 41 4.88 -6.19 0.59
CA ILE A 41 3.55 -6.11 1.19
C ILE A 41 2.68 -7.28 0.72
N LYS A 42 2.67 -7.57 -0.59
CA LYS A 42 1.97 -8.74 -1.17
C LYS A 42 2.41 -10.04 -0.48
N GLN A 43 3.72 -10.23 -0.31
CA GLN A 43 4.30 -11.41 0.34
C GLN A 43 3.90 -11.53 1.82
N ALA A 44 3.87 -10.41 2.57
CA ALA A 44 3.43 -10.43 3.97
C ALA A 44 1.96 -10.85 4.10
N LEU A 45 1.08 -10.36 3.22
CA LEU A 45 -0.33 -10.76 3.18
C LEU A 45 -0.49 -12.25 2.84
N ILE A 46 0.21 -12.74 1.82
CA ILE A 46 0.19 -14.17 1.45
C ILE A 46 0.65 -15.05 2.61
N LYS A 47 1.75 -14.67 3.27
CA LYS A 47 2.28 -15.40 4.44
C LYS A 47 1.27 -15.44 5.59
N ARG A 48 0.57 -14.32 5.86
CA ARG A 48 -0.47 -14.27 6.90
C ARG A 48 -1.68 -15.14 6.54
N ALA A 49 -2.08 -15.16 5.27
CA ALA A 49 -3.16 -16.01 4.77
C ALA A 49 -2.81 -17.50 4.88
N GLN A 50 -1.57 -17.88 4.59
CA GLN A 50 -1.08 -19.26 4.71
C GLN A 50 -1.11 -19.82 6.13
N PHE A 51 -1.08 -18.97 7.16
CA PHE A 51 -1.20 -19.41 8.56
C PHE A 51 -2.56 -20.08 8.87
N GLY A 52 -3.62 -19.75 8.12
CA GLY A 52 -4.90 -20.45 8.16
C GLY A 52 -5.79 -20.17 9.39
N VAL A 53 -5.27 -19.50 10.43
CA VAL A 53 -6.03 -19.09 11.62
C VAL A 53 -6.14 -17.56 11.68
N PHE A 54 -7.37 -17.05 11.72
CA PHE A 54 -7.68 -15.60 11.68
C PHE A 54 -8.39 -15.13 12.96
N GLY A 55 -7.96 -15.65 14.11
CA GLY A 55 -8.47 -15.27 15.43
C GLY A 55 -7.93 -13.92 15.92
N TYR A 56 -8.24 -13.60 17.19
CA TYR A 56 -7.77 -12.39 17.85
C TYR A 56 -6.24 -12.31 17.87
N GLU A 57 -5.71 -11.11 17.55
CA GLU A 57 -4.28 -10.82 17.48
C GLU A 57 -4.01 -9.51 18.24
N GLU A 58 -2.95 -9.49 19.04
CA GLU A 58 -2.43 -8.26 19.62
C GLU A 58 -1.49 -7.57 18.63
N VAL A 59 -1.48 -6.24 18.63
CA VAL A 59 -0.60 -5.46 17.73
C VAL A 59 0.86 -5.70 18.11
N PRO A 60 1.70 -6.27 17.22
CA PRO A 60 3.09 -6.56 17.55
C PRO A 60 3.89 -5.28 17.77
N MET A 61 4.89 -5.31 18.67
CA MET A 61 5.79 -4.16 18.91
C MET A 61 6.47 -3.64 17.63
N ALA A 62 6.77 -4.54 16.69
CA ALA A 62 7.34 -4.20 15.39
C ALA A 62 6.51 -3.18 14.59
N TYR A 63 5.18 -3.13 14.79
CA TYR A 63 4.31 -2.12 14.18
C TYR A 63 4.66 -0.71 14.70
N TYR A 64 4.78 -0.55 16.02
CA TYR A 64 5.12 0.72 16.65
C TYR A 64 6.55 1.16 16.29
N GLU A 65 7.50 0.22 16.24
CA GLU A 65 8.87 0.50 15.82
C GLU A 65 8.94 0.99 14.37
N ALA A 66 8.19 0.36 13.45
CA ALA A 66 8.11 0.77 12.06
C ALA A 66 7.56 2.20 11.91
N TRP A 67 6.51 2.53 12.67
CA TRP A 67 5.92 3.88 12.69
C TRP A 67 6.89 4.92 13.22
N GLN A 68 7.51 4.67 14.39
CA GLN A 68 8.43 5.61 15.03
C GLN A 68 9.68 5.84 14.17
N THR A 69 10.27 4.76 13.65
CA THR A 69 11.47 4.86 12.81
C THR A 69 11.16 5.57 11.49
N GLY A 70 10.01 5.31 10.88
CA GLY A 70 9.55 6.03 9.69
C GLY A 70 9.37 7.53 9.94
N GLY A 71 8.71 7.89 11.05
CA GLY A 71 8.51 9.28 11.47
C GLY A 71 9.83 10.00 11.81
N GLN A 72 10.77 9.33 12.47
CA GLN A 72 12.08 9.90 12.80
C GLN A 72 12.96 10.13 11.55
N ARG A 73 12.95 9.20 10.58
CA ARG A 73 13.65 9.39 9.30
C ARG A 73 13.10 10.59 8.52
N ASN A 74 11.79 10.76 8.49
CA ASN A 74 11.17 11.87 7.75
C ASN A 74 11.31 13.23 8.44
N THR A 75 11.41 13.27 9.78
CA THR A 75 11.64 14.53 10.53
C THR A 75 13.10 14.99 10.47
N THR A 76 14.05 14.06 10.44
CA THR A 76 15.48 14.38 10.34
C THR A 76 15.85 14.93 8.96
N SER A 77 15.26 14.37 7.89
CA SER A 77 15.50 14.84 6.51
C SER A 77 14.96 16.25 6.24
N VAL A 78 13.85 16.64 6.88
CA VAL A 78 13.25 17.98 6.70
C VAL A 78 14.08 19.07 7.40
N ARG A 79 14.67 18.80 8.57
CA ARG A 79 15.54 19.77 9.27
C ARG A 79 16.88 20.01 8.57
N LYS A 80 17.36 19.07 7.75
CA LYS A 80 18.65 19.20 7.06
C LYS A 80 18.57 20.01 5.76
N LEU A 81 17.36 20.26 5.24
CA LEU A 81 17.10 21.05 4.03
C LEU A 81 16.71 22.51 4.34
N SER A 82 16.57 22.86 5.61
CA SER A 82 16.20 24.20 6.08
C SER A 82 17.37 24.96 6.73
N GLY A 83 18.61 24.67 6.30
CA GLY A 83 19.83 25.31 6.78
C GLY A 83 20.70 25.81 5.64
#